data_AF-C7D7L6-F1
#
_entry.id   AF-C7D7L6-F1
#
_cell.length_a   1.000
_cell.length_b   1.000
_cell.length_c   1.000
_cell.angle_alpha   90.00
_cell.angle_beta   90.00
_cell.angle_gamma   90.00
#
_symmetry.space_group_name_H-M   'P 1'
#
loop_
_entity.id
_entity.type
_entity.pdbx_description
1 polymer ?
#
loop_
_entity_poly.entity_id
_entity_poly.type
_entity_poly.pdbx_seq_one_letter_code
_entity_poly.pdbx_strand_id
1 'polypeptide(L)'
;MIGLALIFVSLEMIRGATEPMISHPGMQAIMAYLGGDLLTGFVIGAVFAWGVYSSVAAVLLFVTLTGQSILPTPAAAAMILGANLGGALLHMY
;
A
#
# COMPACT_ATOMS: atom_id res chain seq x y z
N MET A 1 22.51 -22.37 13.80
CA MET A 1 22.83 -21.22 12.93
C MET A 1 22.38 -21.38 11.48
N ILE A 2 21.99 -22.59 11.02
CA ILE A 2 21.49 -22.80 9.64
C ILE A 2 20.14 -22.10 9.40
N GLY A 3 19.20 -22.13 10.36
CA GLY A 3 17.88 -21.51 10.18
C GLY A 3 17.93 -20.00 9.90
N LEU A 4 18.75 -19.26 10.65
CA LEU A 4 18.90 -17.81 10.49
C LEU A 4 19.60 -17.47 9.16
N ALA A 5 20.58 -18.29 8.75
CA ALA A 5 21.21 -18.16 7.43
C ALA A 5 20.21 -18.36 6.28
N LEU A 6 19.29 -19.33 6.38
CA LEU A 6 18.24 -19.56 5.39
C LEU A 6 17.21 -18.42 5.35
N ILE A 7 16.90 -17.80 6.49
CA ILE A 7 16.03 -16.60 6.54
C ILE A 7 16.68 -15.47 5.75
N PHE A 8 17.96 -15.17 5.98
CA PHE A 8 18.65 -14.12 5.22
C PHE A 8 18.73 -14.39 3.72
N VAL A 9 19.04 -15.63 3.31
CA VAL A 9 19.03 -16.04 1.89
C VAL A 9 17.64 -15.85 1.28
N SER A 10 16.58 -16.23 1.99
CA SER A 10 15.21 -16.06 1.51
C SER A 10 14.84 -14.58 1.36
N LEU A 11 15.23 -13.74 2.33
CA LEU A 11 15.00 -12.29 2.27
C LEU A 11 15.77 -11.63 1.12
N GLU A 12 16.98 -12.08 0.83
CA GLU A 12 17.77 -11.60 -0.30
C GLU A 12 17.14 -12.00 -1.65
N MET A 13 16.65 -13.23 -1.77
CA MET A 13 15.88 -13.67 -2.94
C MET A 13 14.59 -12.86 -3.13
N ILE A 14 13.83 -12.60 -2.05
CA ILE A 14 12.61 -11.77 -2.10
C ILE A 14 12.96 -10.34 -2.54
N ARG A 15 14.01 -9.76 -1.97
CA ARG A 15 14.48 -8.41 -2.34
C ARG A 15 14.86 -8.34 -3.82
N GLY A 16 15.67 -9.29 -4.29
CA GLY A 16 16.11 -9.36 -5.69
C GLY A 16 14.96 -9.56 -6.68
N ALA A 17 13.89 -10.26 -6.29
CA ALA A 17 12.69 -10.40 -7.11
C ALA A 17 11.79 -9.14 -7.08
N THR A 18 11.77 -8.41 -5.96
CA THR A 18 10.90 -7.25 -5.76
C THR A 18 11.46 -5.99 -6.44
N GLU A 19 12.78 -5.84 -6.48
CA GLU A 19 13.49 -4.70 -7.08
C GLU A 19 13.13 -4.43 -8.57
N PRO A 20 13.13 -5.43 -9.49
CA PRO A 20 12.69 -5.23 -10.87
C PRO A 20 11.18 -4.95 -10.98
N MET A 21 10.39 -5.34 -9.98
CA MET A 21 8.94 -5.10 -9.94
C MET A 21 8.63 -3.65 -9.56
N ILE A 22 9.39 -3.08 -8.62
CA ILE A 22 9.27 -1.68 -8.20
C ILE A 22 9.84 -0.73 -9.27
N SER A 23 10.97 -1.09 -9.89
CA SER A 23 11.58 -0.30 -10.97
C SER A 23 10.90 -0.45 -12.32
N HIS A 24 9.88 -1.31 -12.43
CA HIS A 24 9.16 -1.51 -13.67
C HIS A 24 8.43 -0.23 -14.09
N PRO A 25 8.52 0.20 -15.37
CA PRO A 25 7.91 1.45 -15.84
C PRO A 25 6.40 1.52 -15.58
N GLY A 26 5.71 0.37 -15.66
CA GLY A 26 4.28 0.28 -15.35
C GLY A 26 3.97 0.60 -13.88
N MET A 27 4.79 0.12 -12.94
CA MET A 27 4.62 0.41 -11.52
C MET A 27 4.87 1.90 -11.23
N GLN A 28 5.92 2.48 -11.81
CA GLN A 28 6.20 3.91 -11.69
C GLN A 28 5.07 4.78 -12.25
N ALA A 29 4.50 4.40 -13.41
CA ALA A 29 3.38 5.12 -14.02
C ALA A 29 2.12 5.09 -13.13
N ILE A 30 1.81 3.93 -12.53
CA ILE A 30 0.69 3.79 -11.59
C ILE A 30 0.91 4.67 -10.35
N MET A 31 2.11 4.65 -9.77
CA MET A 31 2.41 5.47 -8.58
C MET A 31 2.38 6.97 -8.90
N ALA A 32 2.87 7.38 -10.06
CA ALA A 32 2.77 8.77 -10.52
C ALA A 32 1.32 9.21 -10.73
N TYR A 33 0.49 8.34 -11.33
CA TYR A 33 -0.94 8.59 -11.51
C TYR A 33 -1.67 8.73 -10.16
N LEU A 34 -1.42 7.83 -9.21
CA LEU A 34 -1.97 7.92 -7.85
C LEU A 34 -1.53 9.19 -7.13
N GLY A 35 -0.31 9.65 -7.35
CA GLY A 35 0.21 10.90 -6.80
C GLY A 35 -0.46 12.14 -7.40
N GLY A 36 -0.84 12.10 -8.67
CA GLY A 36 -1.50 13.20 -9.38
C GLY A 36 -3.02 13.27 -9.16
N ASP A 37 -3.66 12.12 -8.93
CA ASP A 37 -5.11 12.02 -8.77
C ASP A 37 -5.50 11.57 -7.35
N LEU A 38 -5.65 12.56 -6.47
CA LEU A 38 -6.08 12.38 -5.09
C LEU A 38 -7.49 11.76 -4.97
N LEU A 39 -8.38 12.00 -5.94
CA LEU A 39 -9.73 11.43 -5.91
C LEU A 39 -9.68 9.92 -6.14
N THR A 40 -8.87 9.48 -7.12
CA THR A 40 -8.64 8.05 -7.33
C THR A 40 -8.02 7.40 -6.09
N GLY A 41 -7.03 8.04 -5.48
CA GLY A 41 -6.47 7.58 -4.20
C GLY A 41 -7.54 7.43 -3.12
N PHE A 42 -8.39 8.43 -2.92
CA PHE A 42 -9.49 8.36 -1.96
C PHE A 42 -10.43 7.17 -2.19
N VAL A 43 -10.88 6.95 -3.43
CA VAL A 43 -11.79 5.85 -3.77
C VAL A 43 -11.13 4.49 -3.54
N ILE A 44 -9.87 4.33 -3.93
CA ILE A 44 -9.10 3.11 -3.69
C ILE A 44 -8.99 2.82 -2.19
N GLY A 45 -8.67 3.83 -1.39
CA GLY A 45 -8.58 3.70 0.06
C GLY A 45 -9.90 3.23 0.70
N ALA A 46 -11.02 3.79 0.25
CA ALA A 46 -12.35 3.43 0.73
C ALA A 46 -12.73 1.98 0.38
N VAL A 47 -12.57 1.60 -0.89
CA VAL A 47 -12.87 0.23 -1.37
C VAL A 47 -11.96 -0.80 -0.70
N PHE A 48 -10.67 -0.48 -0.55
CA PHE A 48 -9.71 -1.37 0.10
C PHE A 48 -10.05 -1.60 1.57
N ALA A 49 -10.32 -0.52 2.34
CA ALA A 49 -10.70 -0.66 3.75
C ALA A 49 -12.01 -1.42 3.94
N TRP A 50 -12.97 -1.24 3.03
CA TRP A 50 -14.20 -2.01 3.01
C TRP A 50 -13.93 -3.50 2.75
N GLY A 51 -13.11 -3.84 1.75
CA GLY A 51 -12.77 -5.23 1.42
C GLY A 51 -11.93 -5.94 2.49
N VAL A 52 -11.09 -5.20 3.22
CA VAL A 52 -10.30 -5.72 4.36
C VAL A 52 -11.12 -5.72 5.66
N TYR A 53 -12.35 -5.18 5.66
CA TYR A 53 -13.22 -5.05 6.83
C TYR A 53 -12.56 -4.28 8.01
N SER A 54 -11.51 -3.51 7.75
CA SER A 54 -10.73 -2.83 8.78
C SER A 54 -10.00 -1.60 8.24
N SER A 55 -10.43 -0.41 8.68
CA SER A 55 -9.75 0.84 8.37
C SER A 55 -8.37 0.96 8.99
N VAL A 56 -8.19 0.45 10.22
CA VAL A 56 -6.88 0.53 10.90
C VAL A 56 -5.83 -0.29 10.16
N ALA A 57 -6.17 -1.50 9.72
CA ALA A 57 -5.26 -2.34 8.94
C ALA A 57 -4.88 -1.67 7.61
N ALA A 58 -5.86 -1.09 6.92
CA ALA A 58 -5.63 -0.34 5.69
C ALA A 58 -4.71 0.87 5.89
N VAL A 59 -4.95 1.67 6.94
CA VAL A 59 -4.13 2.84 7.27
C VAL A 59 -2.68 2.42 7.59
N LEU A 60 -2.47 1.38 8.39
CA LEU A 60 -1.13 0.88 8.71
C LEU A 60 -0.37 0.41 7.47
N LEU A 61 -1.05 -0.24 6.52
CA LEU A 61 -0.47 -0.61 5.24
C LEU A 61 -0.02 0.63 4.45
N PHE A 62 -0.89 1.62 4.27
CA PHE A 62 -0.56 2.82 3.50
C PHE A 62 0.59 3.63 4.13
N VAL A 63 0.61 3.76 5.45
CA VAL A 63 1.71 4.39 6.19
C VAL A 63 3.02 3.61 5.96
N THR A 64 2.97 2.29 6.01
CA THR A 64 4.14 1.42 5.78
C THR A 64 4.69 1.59 4.37
N LEU A 65 3.83 1.58 3.34
CA LEU A 65 4.23 1.76 1.94
C LEU A 65 4.80 3.16 1.67
N THR A 66 4.25 4.18 2.34
CA THR A 66 4.79 5.55 2.27
C THR A 66 6.17 5.63 2.90
N GLY A 67 6.37 4.97 4.05
CA GLY A 67 7.68 4.88 4.72
C GLY A 67 8.74 4.15 3.90
N GLN A 68 8.33 3.26 3.00
CA GLN A 68 9.21 2.57 2.04
C GLN A 68 9.38 3.34 0.72
N SER A 69 8.88 4.58 0.62
CA SER A 69 8.88 5.40 -0.61
C SER A 69 8.20 4.76 -1.83
N ILE A 70 7.37 3.72 -1.61
CA ILE A 70 6.62 3.03 -2.67
C ILE A 70 5.40 3.87 -3.04
N LEU A 71 4.76 4.46 -2.03
CA LEU A 71 3.54 5.22 -2.18
C LEU A 71 3.80 6.72 -1.94
N PRO A 72 3.40 7.61 -2.87
CA PRO A 72 3.53 9.05 -2.67
C PRO A 72 2.73 9.53 -1.45
N THR A 73 3.32 10.43 -0.66
CA THR A 73 2.67 10.98 0.54
C THR A 73 1.29 11.61 0.27
N PRO A 74 1.06 12.36 -0.82
CA PRO A 74 -0.26 12.90 -1.13
C PRO A 74 -1.30 11.80 -1.38
N ALA A 75 -0.93 10.75 -2.12
CA ALA A 75 -1.79 9.59 -2.39
C ALA A 75 -2.13 8.83 -1.11
N ALA A 76 -1.13 8.67 -0.22
CA ALA A 76 -1.32 8.04 1.08
C ALA A 76 -2.32 8.81 1.96
N ALA A 77 -2.20 10.14 2.01
CA ALA A 77 -3.13 10.98 2.76
C ALA A 77 -4.57 10.83 2.23
N ALA A 78 -4.76 10.88 0.91
CA ALA A 78 -6.07 10.65 0.29
C ALA A 78 -6.63 9.26 0.58
N MET A 79 -5.80 8.22 0.48
CA MET A 79 -6.20 6.84 0.78
C MET A 79 -6.55 6.62 2.26
N ILE A 80 -5.87 7.29 3.20
CA ILE A 80 -6.21 7.23 4.63
C ILE A 80 -7.58 7.87 4.90
N LEU A 81 -7.87 9.00 4.25
CA LEU A 81 -9.20 9.62 4.32
C LEU A 81 -10.27 8.69 3.75
N GLY A 82 -10.01 8.09 2.60
CA GLY A 82 -10.87 7.08 1.98
C GLY A 82 -11.11 5.88 2.90
N ALA A 83 -10.05 5.34 3.51
CA ALA A 83 -10.13 4.18 4.38
C ALA A 83 -11.04 4.41 5.60
N ASN A 84 -11.04 5.62 6.17
CA ASN A 84 -11.98 5.98 7.23
C ASN A 84 -13.43 6.01 6.74
N LEU A 85 -13.68 6.51 5.53
CA LEU A 85 -15.02 6.45 4.92
C LEU A 85 -15.46 4.99 4.67
N GLY A 86 -14.59 4.15 4.11
CA GLY A 86 -14.86 2.74 3.86
C GLY A 86 -15.21 1.96 5.14
N GLY A 87 -14.53 2.27 6.25
CA GLY A 87 -14.85 1.69 7.56
C GLY A 87 -16.19 2.13 8.15
N ALA A 88 -16.60 3.37 7.89
CA ALA A 88 -17.91 3.85 8.30
C ALA A 88 -19.04 3.13 7.55
N LEU A 89 -18.83 2.77 6.27
CA LEU A 89 -19.80 2.02 5.47
C LEU A 89 -20.01 0.59 5.97
N LEU A 90 -19.00 -0.04 6.58
CA LEU A 90 -19.13 -1.37 7.19
C LEU A 90 -20.15 -1.41 8.33
N HIS A 91 -20.29 -0.32 9.09
CA HIS A 91 -21.22 -0.23 10.21
C HIS A 91 -22.68 0.02 9.79
N MET A 92 -22.96 0.08 8.48
CA MET A 92 -24.29 0.34 7.91
C MET A 92 -25.09 -0.94 7.62
N TYR A 93 -24.58 -2.12 7.94
CA TYR A 93 -25.23 -3.43 7.82
C TYR A 93 -25.15 -4.19 9.15
#